data_AF-A0A950IU18-F1
#
_entry.id   AF-A0A950IU18-F1
#
_cell.length_a   1.000
_cell.length_b   1.000
_cell.length_c   1.000
_cell.angle_alpha   90.00
_cell.angle_beta   90.00
_cell.angle_gamma   90.00
#
_symmetry.space_group_name_H-M   'P 1'
#
loop_
_entity.id
_entity.type
_entity.pdbx_description
1 polymer ?
#
loop_
_entity_poly.entity_id
_entity_poly.type
_entity_poly.pdbx_seq_one_letter_code
_entity_poly.pdbx_strand_id
1 'polypeptide(L)'
;MSFRAPDDVQLTPAQNACAWFFFVMAALFVVQTLLGGATEHYRADLQTFFGIDLGRILPFNVVRTWHLQLSIFWVATSYLAAGIFLVPMIAGREPRGQKLLSYALLSALVVVVVGSLIGEYGGIQGLIRNTWLGEQGFEWLDLGRLWQVLLTIGLFFWVLILFRGLRGRLAGDHAGNMPWLFLFSALAIPAFYGVGLLAHPGEHFTTTDFWRFWVVHLWVEDFLELFTTMLVAYIFVLLGVVHERTALAMIYLDVILYSAGGIVGTMHHVYFSGEPALHMALGAFFSAA
;
A
#
# COMPACT_ATOMS: atom_id res chain seq x y z
N MET A 1 14.19 22.67 -12.82
CA MET A 1 13.16 22.27 -13.80
C MET A 1 12.45 23.53 -14.29
N SER A 2 12.04 23.62 -15.57
CA SER A 2 11.24 24.77 -16.05
C SER A 2 9.75 24.44 -15.95
N PHE A 3 8.96 25.34 -15.37
CA PHE A 3 7.50 25.20 -15.31
C PHE A 3 6.91 25.01 -16.72
N ARG A 4 5.90 24.14 -16.84
CA ARG A 4 5.08 23.96 -18.05
C ARG A 4 3.62 23.99 -17.64
N ALA A 5 2.79 24.72 -18.39
CA ALA A 5 1.36 24.70 -18.14
C ALA A 5 0.81 23.28 -18.36
N PRO A 6 -0.17 22.81 -17.58
CA PRO A 6 -0.72 21.46 -17.72
C PRO A 6 -1.16 21.12 -19.15
N ASP A 7 -1.72 22.08 -19.88
CA ASP A 7 -2.22 21.91 -21.24
C ASP A 7 -1.10 21.69 -22.29
N ASP A 8 0.13 22.09 -21.96
CA ASP A 8 1.32 21.92 -22.81
C ASP A 8 2.03 20.57 -22.58
N VAL A 9 1.59 19.79 -21.59
CA VAL A 9 2.22 18.51 -21.24
C VAL A 9 1.53 17.37 -22.00
N GLN A 10 2.17 16.91 -23.07
CA GLN A 10 1.73 15.70 -23.76
C GLN A 10 1.92 14.47 -22.88
N LEU A 11 0.81 13.76 -22.62
CA LEU A 11 0.82 12.53 -21.83
C LEU A 11 1.52 11.39 -22.56
N THR A 12 2.39 10.69 -21.85
CA THR A 12 3.07 9.52 -22.39
C THR A 12 2.14 8.29 -22.43
N PRO A 13 2.45 7.28 -23.25
CA PRO A 13 1.66 6.05 -23.31
C PRO A 13 1.44 5.34 -21.97
N ALA A 14 2.41 5.35 -21.04
CA ALA A 14 2.20 4.77 -19.70
C ALA A 14 1.37 5.66 -18.78
N GLN A 15 1.50 6.99 -18.87
CA GLN A 15 0.61 7.92 -18.15
C GLN A 15 -0.85 7.71 -18.55
N ASN A 16 -1.12 7.51 -19.86
CA ASN A 16 -2.46 7.17 -20.34
C ASN A 16 -2.98 5.83 -19.79
N ALA A 17 -2.10 4.85 -19.53
CA ALA A 17 -2.50 3.58 -18.91
C ALA A 17 -2.91 3.76 -17.43
N CYS A 18 -2.40 4.78 -16.74
CA CYS A 18 -2.75 5.07 -15.34
C CYS A 18 -4.24 5.40 -15.16
N ALA A 19 -4.95 5.88 -16.20
CA ALA A 19 -6.39 6.07 -16.15
C ALA A 19 -7.13 4.78 -15.74
N TRP A 20 -6.71 3.62 -16.26
CA TRP A 20 -7.30 2.33 -15.90
C TRP A 20 -7.00 1.92 -14.46
N PHE A 21 -5.84 2.28 -13.91
CA PHE A 21 -5.57 2.08 -12.49
C PHE A 21 -6.54 2.90 -11.64
N PHE A 22 -6.80 4.16 -11.99
CA PHE A 22 -7.74 5.00 -11.26
C PHE A 22 -9.19 4.51 -11.39
N PHE A 23 -9.59 3.97 -12.54
CA PHE A 23 -10.91 3.32 -12.67
C PHE A 23 -11.03 2.08 -11.80
N VAL A 24 -10.02 1.20 -11.78
CA VAL A 24 -9.99 0.03 -10.90
C VAL A 24 -10.02 0.46 -9.43
N MET A 25 -9.20 1.44 -9.05
CA MET A 25 -9.18 2.00 -7.70
C MET A 25 -10.57 2.51 -7.28
N ALA A 26 -11.24 3.29 -8.13
CA ALA A 26 -12.57 3.82 -7.84
C ALA A 26 -13.60 2.70 -7.67
N ALA A 27 -13.53 1.65 -8.50
CA ALA A 27 -14.40 0.48 -8.36
C ALA A 27 -14.16 -0.25 -7.03
N LEU A 28 -12.90 -0.50 -6.67
CA LEU A 28 -12.54 -1.12 -5.39
C LEU A 28 -13.02 -0.28 -4.20
N PHE A 29 -12.87 1.04 -4.27
CA PHE A 29 -13.33 1.97 -3.23
C PHE A 29 -14.85 1.92 -3.03
N VAL A 30 -15.62 1.87 -4.13
CA VAL A 30 -17.10 1.74 -4.04
C VAL A 30 -17.48 0.42 -3.38
N VAL A 31 -16.88 -0.70 -3.79
CA VAL A 31 -17.17 -2.02 -3.19
C VAL A 31 -16.78 -2.03 -1.71
N GLN A 32 -15.61 -1.48 -1.36
CA GLN A 32 -15.14 -1.35 0.01
C GLN A 32 -16.11 -0.56 0.89
N THR A 33 -16.62 0.56 0.38
CA THR A 33 -17.58 1.42 1.10
C THR A 33 -18.91 0.69 1.33
N LEU A 34 -19.42 -0.02 0.31
CA LEU A 34 -20.66 -0.80 0.44
C LEU A 34 -20.52 -1.92 1.46
N LEU A 35 -19.39 -2.63 1.47
CA LEU A 35 -19.09 -3.65 2.47
C LEU A 35 -18.98 -3.04 3.88
N GLY A 36 -18.39 -1.86 4.01
CA GLY A 36 -18.36 -1.14 5.29
C GLY A 36 -19.75 -0.82 5.81
N GLY A 37 -20.63 -0.33 4.94
CA GLY A 37 -22.05 -0.13 5.28
C GLY A 37 -22.76 -1.42 5.73
N ALA A 38 -22.47 -2.55 5.08
CA ALA A 38 -23.01 -3.85 5.50
C ALA A 38 -22.43 -4.32 6.84
N THR A 39 -21.13 -4.11 7.11
CA THR A 39 -20.51 -4.40 8.41
C THR A 39 -21.18 -3.61 9.54
N GLU A 40 -21.44 -2.32 9.33
CA GLU A 40 -22.15 -1.49 10.32
C GLU A 40 -23.60 -1.90 10.49
N HIS A 41 -24.29 -2.25 9.40
CA HIS A 41 -25.67 -2.74 9.47
C HIS A 41 -25.78 -3.99 10.35
N TYR A 42 -24.85 -4.94 10.23
CA TYR A 42 -24.83 -6.13 11.08
C TYR A 42 -24.68 -5.84 12.58
N ARG A 43 -24.21 -4.64 12.98
CA ARG A 43 -24.20 -4.21 14.38
C ARG A 43 -25.56 -3.76 14.87
N ALA A 44 -26.42 -3.27 13.98
CA ALA A 44 -27.79 -2.87 14.28
C ALA A 44 -28.77 -4.06 14.18
N ASP A 45 -28.60 -4.91 13.18
CA ASP A 45 -29.38 -6.14 12.97
C ASP A 45 -28.46 -7.31 12.57
N LEU A 46 -28.32 -8.26 13.49
CA LEU A 46 -27.45 -9.43 13.33
C LEU A 46 -28.04 -10.50 12.39
N GLN A 47 -29.35 -10.46 12.13
CA GLN A 47 -30.06 -11.54 11.42
C GLN A 47 -30.35 -11.19 9.98
N THR A 48 -30.69 -9.93 9.68
CA THR A 48 -31.10 -9.53 8.33
C THR A 48 -30.45 -8.22 7.87
N PHE A 49 -30.35 -8.05 6.56
CA PHE A 49 -30.02 -6.80 5.90
C PHE A 49 -31.30 -6.21 5.30
N PHE A 50 -31.98 -5.34 6.06
CA PHE A 50 -33.30 -4.77 5.69
C PHE A 50 -34.34 -5.83 5.27
N GLY A 51 -34.42 -6.93 6.03
CA GLY A 51 -35.33 -8.06 5.73
C GLY A 51 -34.80 -9.09 4.74
N ILE A 52 -33.59 -8.89 4.19
CA ILE A 52 -32.91 -9.84 3.31
C ILE A 52 -31.92 -10.67 4.14
N ASP A 53 -31.92 -12.00 3.98
CA ASP A 53 -30.96 -12.89 4.64
C ASP A 53 -29.61 -12.87 3.90
N LEU A 54 -28.92 -11.72 3.96
CA LEU A 54 -27.62 -11.50 3.33
C LEU A 54 -26.55 -12.40 3.94
N GLY A 55 -26.67 -12.74 5.23
CA GLY A 55 -25.68 -13.51 5.99
C GLY A 55 -25.45 -14.92 5.45
N ARG A 56 -26.39 -15.49 4.70
CA ARG A 56 -26.19 -16.79 4.00
C ARG A 56 -25.08 -16.74 2.96
N ILE A 57 -24.90 -15.60 2.30
CA ILE A 57 -23.92 -15.45 1.22
C ILE A 57 -22.75 -14.60 1.71
N LEU A 58 -23.03 -13.48 2.38
CA LEU A 58 -22.02 -12.54 2.85
C LEU A 58 -22.15 -12.36 4.37
N PRO A 59 -21.69 -13.34 5.17
CA PRO A 59 -21.69 -13.23 6.62
C PRO A 59 -20.74 -12.12 7.09
N PHE A 60 -20.94 -11.66 8.33
CA PHE A 60 -20.21 -10.53 8.90
C PHE A 60 -18.68 -10.62 8.75
N ASN A 61 -18.11 -11.80 8.99
CA ASN A 61 -16.67 -12.02 8.88
C ASN A 61 -16.17 -11.84 7.43
N VAL A 62 -16.85 -12.38 6.42
CA VAL A 62 -16.49 -12.14 5.00
C VAL A 62 -16.55 -10.65 4.68
N VAL A 63 -17.65 -10.01 5.03
CA VAL A 63 -17.86 -8.58 4.71
C VAL A 63 -16.80 -7.72 5.38
N ARG A 64 -16.50 -7.97 6.66
CA ARG A 64 -15.46 -7.27 7.40
C ARG A 64 -14.08 -7.51 6.80
N THR A 65 -13.71 -8.75 6.51
CA THR A 65 -12.42 -9.10 5.91
C THR A 65 -12.24 -8.39 4.57
N TRP A 66 -13.24 -8.47 3.68
CA TRP A 66 -13.17 -7.79 2.39
C TRP A 66 -13.15 -6.27 2.51
N HIS A 67 -13.88 -5.68 3.46
CA HIS A 67 -13.84 -4.25 3.72
C HIS A 67 -12.43 -3.77 4.10
N LEU A 68 -11.76 -4.49 5.02
CA LEU A 68 -10.40 -4.17 5.44
C LEU A 68 -9.39 -4.41 4.30
N GLN A 69 -9.44 -5.57 3.64
CA GLN A 69 -8.55 -5.89 2.53
C GLN A 69 -8.65 -4.87 1.39
N LEU A 70 -9.87 -4.52 0.98
CA LEU A 70 -10.06 -3.54 -0.09
C LEU A 70 -9.58 -2.15 0.30
N SER A 71 -9.64 -1.78 1.59
CA SER A 71 -9.12 -0.49 2.07
C SER A 71 -7.61 -0.35 1.85
N ILE A 72 -6.87 -1.45 1.90
CA ILE A 72 -5.45 -1.49 1.51
C ILE A 72 -5.32 -1.48 -0.02
N PHE A 73 -6.07 -2.34 -0.72
CA PHE A 73 -5.90 -2.52 -2.16
C PHE A 73 -6.19 -1.26 -2.98
N TRP A 74 -7.28 -0.53 -2.71
CA TRP A 74 -7.60 0.66 -3.50
C TRP A 74 -6.58 1.78 -3.27
N VAL A 75 -6.13 1.96 -2.01
CA VAL A 75 -5.08 2.93 -1.64
C VAL A 75 -3.77 2.57 -2.33
N ALA A 76 -3.32 1.32 -2.22
CA ALA A 76 -2.10 0.85 -2.89
C ALA A 76 -2.19 1.03 -4.42
N THR A 77 -3.34 0.71 -5.03
CA THR A 77 -3.59 0.93 -6.47
C THR A 77 -3.37 2.39 -6.87
N SER A 78 -3.82 3.33 -6.03
CA SER A 78 -3.66 4.77 -6.28
C SER A 78 -2.18 5.19 -6.25
N TYR A 79 -1.40 4.72 -5.27
CA TYR A 79 0.04 5.03 -5.16
C TYR A 79 0.84 4.41 -6.30
N LEU A 80 0.52 3.18 -6.70
CA LEU A 80 1.14 2.52 -7.85
C LEU A 80 0.97 3.36 -9.12
N ALA A 81 -0.26 3.81 -9.38
CA ALA A 81 -0.60 4.67 -10.51
C ALA A 81 0.12 6.02 -10.45
N ALA A 82 0.06 6.68 -9.28
CA ALA A 82 0.66 8.00 -9.09
C ALA A 82 2.19 7.96 -9.28
N GLY A 83 2.86 6.90 -8.79
CA GLY A 83 4.29 6.70 -9.02
C GLY A 83 4.63 6.52 -10.50
N ILE A 84 3.89 5.66 -11.22
CA ILE A 84 4.09 5.45 -12.67
C ILE A 84 3.86 6.75 -13.44
N PHE A 85 2.82 7.51 -13.07
CA PHE A 85 2.45 8.75 -13.73
C PHE A 85 3.54 9.83 -13.60
N LEU A 86 4.16 9.92 -12.42
CA LEU A 86 5.14 10.96 -12.10
C LEU A 86 6.51 10.69 -12.74
N VAL A 87 6.90 9.42 -12.94
CA VAL A 87 8.24 9.06 -13.43
C VAL A 87 8.62 9.70 -14.77
N PRO A 88 7.79 9.70 -15.82
CA PRO A 88 8.10 10.40 -17.06
C PRO A 88 8.24 11.91 -16.89
N MET A 89 7.52 12.53 -15.95
CA MET A 89 7.64 13.95 -15.64
C MET A 89 8.97 14.28 -14.97
N ILE A 90 9.44 13.41 -14.07
CA ILE A 90 10.74 13.55 -13.41
C ILE A 90 11.89 13.29 -14.39
N ALA A 91 11.78 12.23 -15.21
CA ALA A 91 12.83 11.79 -16.11
C ALA A 91 12.88 12.57 -17.44
N GLY A 92 11.81 13.27 -17.80
CA GLY A 92 11.65 13.96 -19.08
C GLY A 92 11.56 13.04 -20.31
N ARG A 93 11.42 11.73 -20.11
CA ARG A 93 11.37 10.71 -21.17
C ARG A 93 10.67 9.43 -20.70
N GLU A 94 10.10 8.68 -21.64
CA GLU A 94 9.52 7.35 -21.37
C GLU A 94 10.33 6.24 -22.08
N PRO A 95 10.82 5.21 -21.36
CA PRO A 95 11.43 4.03 -21.98
C PRO A 95 10.44 3.21 -22.82
N ARG A 96 10.93 2.59 -23.92
CA ARG A 96 10.10 1.73 -24.78
C ARG A 96 9.48 0.57 -24.01
N GLY A 97 8.17 0.40 -24.12
CA GLY A 97 7.44 -0.70 -23.48
C GLY A 97 6.88 -0.41 -22.08
N GLN A 98 7.00 0.82 -21.54
CA GLN A 98 6.42 1.14 -20.22
C GLN A 98 4.91 0.92 -20.18
N LYS A 99 4.16 1.33 -21.21
CA LYS A 99 2.71 1.07 -21.29
C LYS A 99 2.36 -0.41 -21.10
N LEU A 100 3.10 -1.31 -21.73
CA LEU A 100 2.87 -2.76 -21.61
C LEU A 100 3.15 -3.23 -20.18
N LEU A 101 4.24 -2.78 -19.56
CA LEU A 101 4.58 -3.13 -18.18
C LEU A 101 3.53 -2.60 -17.19
N SER A 102 3.00 -1.39 -17.41
CA SER A 102 1.90 -0.83 -16.62
C SER A 102 0.64 -1.67 -16.72
N TYR A 103 0.23 -2.10 -17.91
CA TYR A 103 -0.92 -3.02 -18.05
C TYR A 103 -0.64 -4.39 -17.44
N ALA A 104 0.57 -4.93 -17.59
CA ALA A 104 0.94 -6.20 -16.97
C ALA A 104 0.85 -6.13 -15.43
N LEU A 105 1.31 -5.02 -14.84
CA LEU A 105 1.17 -4.77 -13.40
C LEU A 105 -0.30 -4.65 -12.99
N LEU A 106 -1.12 -3.92 -13.76
CA LEU A 106 -2.55 -3.78 -13.48
C LEU A 106 -3.26 -5.13 -13.54
N SER A 107 -2.97 -5.96 -14.55
CA SER A 107 -3.52 -7.29 -14.67
C SER A 107 -3.09 -8.20 -13.50
N ALA A 108 -1.82 -8.15 -13.11
CA ALA A 108 -1.32 -8.89 -11.96
C ALA A 108 -2.03 -8.48 -10.66
N LEU A 109 -2.23 -7.17 -10.45
CA LEU A 109 -2.97 -6.64 -9.31
C LEU A 109 -4.42 -7.15 -9.30
N VAL A 110 -5.13 -7.08 -10.43
CA VAL A 110 -6.52 -7.58 -10.52
C VAL A 110 -6.59 -9.08 -10.20
N VAL A 111 -5.63 -9.86 -10.70
CA VAL A 111 -5.55 -11.30 -10.39
C VAL A 111 -5.34 -11.54 -8.90
N VAL A 112 -4.44 -10.78 -8.26
CA VAL A 112 -4.18 -10.90 -6.82
C VAL A 112 -5.41 -10.50 -6.00
N VAL A 113 -6.05 -9.38 -6.30
CA VAL A 113 -7.23 -8.89 -5.58
C VAL A 113 -8.40 -9.88 -5.72
N VAL A 114 -8.76 -10.25 -6.94
CA VAL A 114 -9.90 -11.18 -7.16
C VAL A 114 -9.57 -12.55 -6.59
N GLY A 115 -8.34 -13.03 -6.77
CA GLY A 115 -7.86 -14.29 -6.25
C GLY A 115 -7.89 -14.35 -4.73
N SER A 116 -7.42 -13.29 -4.05
CA SER A 116 -7.41 -13.22 -2.59
C SER A 116 -8.82 -13.19 -2.02
N LEU A 117 -9.72 -12.35 -2.58
CA LEU A 117 -11.11 -12.26 -2.10
C LEU A 117 -11.84 -13.60 -2.24
N ILE A 118 -11.66 -14.31 -3.38
CA ILE A 118 -12.21 -15.66 -3.58
C ILE A 118 -11.57 -16.65 -2.60
N GLY A 119 -10.26 -16.54 -2.37
CA GLY A 119 -9.51 -17.34 -1.42
C GLY A 119 -10.05 -17.20 0.00
N GLU A 120 -10.17 -15.97 0.48
CA GLU A 120 -10.71 -15.60 1.79
C GLU A 120 -12.15 -16.11 1.95
N TYR A 121 -13.00 -15.90 0.96
CA TYR A 121 -14.37 -16.43 0.96
C TYR A 121 -14.38 -17.96 1.06
N GLY A 122 -13.57 -18.64 0.24
CA GLY A 122 -13.46 -20.09 0.28
C GLY A 122 -12.89 -20.61 1.61
N GLY A 123 -11.96 -19.86 2.21
CA GLY A 123 -11.39 -20.10 3.54
C GLY A 123 -12.46 -20.06 4.62
N ILE A 124 -13.18 -18.95 4.69
CA ILE A 124 -14.23 -18.69 5.67
C ILE A 124 -15.39 -19.70 5.55
N GLN A 125 -15.78 -20.05 4.33
CA GLN A 125 -16.85 -21.04 4.09
C GLN A 125 -16.38 -22.50 4.29
N GLY A 126 -15.10 -22.72 4.62
CA GLY A 126 -14.53 -24.05 4.82
C GLY A 126 -14.32 -24.87 3.54
N LEU A 127 -14.45 -24.24 2.37
CA LEU A 127 -14.21 -24.82 1.05
C LEU A 127 -12.71 -24.97 0.76
N ILE A 128 -11.89 -24.05 1.27
CA ILE A 128 -10.43 -24.05 1.15
C ILE A 128 -9.84 -24.13 2.56
N ARG A 129 -9.13 -25.21 2.88
CA ARG A 129 -8.62 -25.44 4.25
C ARG A 129 -7.15 -25.06 4.45
N ASN A 130 -6.46 -24.65 3.40
CA ASN A 130 -5.04 -24.27 3.49
C ASN A 130 -4.89 -22.74 3.59
N THR A 131 -3.91 -22.29 4.35
CA THR A 131 -3.59 -20.86 4.55
C THR A 131 -2.83 -20.25 3.36
N TRP A 132 -2.50 -21.04 2.34
CA TRP A 132 -1.80 -20.57 1.15
C TRP A 132 -2.75 -19.92 0.15
N LEU A 133 -3.89 -20.53 -0.10
CA LEU A 133 -4.92 -20.07 -1.03
C LEU A 133 -6.12 -19.46 -0.31
N GLY A 134 -6.42 -19.93 0.90
CA GLY A 134 -7.54 -19.48 1.71
C GLY A 134 -7.24 -18.18 2.46
N GLU A 135 -7.67 -18.11 3.72
CA GLU A 135 -7.31 -17.01 4.63
C GLU A 135 -6.20 -17.42 5.61
N GLN A 136 -5.41 -16.44 6.06
CA GLN A 136 -4.43 -16.62 7.13
C GLN A 136 -5.02 -16.40 8.53
N GLY A 137 -6.15 -15.71 8.63
CA GLY A 137 -6.88 -15.48 9.89
C GLY A 137 -6.30 -14.37 10.78
N PHE A 138 -5.40 -13.53 10.26
CA PHE A 138 -4.90 -12.35 10.95
C PHE A 138 -5.41 -11.10 10.26
N GLU A 139 -6.09 -10.25 11.03
CA GLU A 139 -6.62 -8.99 10.51
C GLU A 139 -5.53 -8.15 9.83
N TRP A 140 -5.86 -7.63 8.65
CA TRP A 140 -4.99 -6.89 7.71
C TRP A 140 -4.03 -7.77 6.89
N LEU A 141 -3.73 -8.98 7.36
CA LEU A 141 -2.98 -10.01 6.63
C LEU A 141 -3.87 -11.22 6.32
N ASP A 142 -5.15 -11.01 6.07
CA ASP A 142 -6.14 -12.07 5.87
C ASP A 142 -5.88 -12.88 4.61
N LEU A 143 -5.43 -12.24 3.53
CA LEU A 143 -5.18 -12.88 2.24
C LEU A 143 -4.20 -14.06 2.34
N GLY A 144 -4.48 -15.16 1.66
CA GLY A 144 -3.62 -16.36 1.69
C GLY A 144 -2.17 -16.10 1.29
N ARG A 145 -1.24 -16.92 1.80
CA ARG A 145 0.21 -16.72 1.61
C ARG A 145 0.64 -16.61 0.15
N LEU A 146 0.02 -17.37 -0.77
CA LEU A 146 0.32 -17.27 -2.20
C LEU A 146 0.06 -15.84 -2.71
N TRP A 147 -1.11 -15.30 -2.39
CA TRP A 147 -1.52 -13.97 -2.80
C TRP A 147 -0.61 -12.89 -2.21
N GLN A 148 -0.12 -13.09 -0.98
CA GLN A 148 0.83 -12.19 -0.33
C GLN A 148 2.17 -12.17 -1.06
N VAL A 149 2.70 -13.35 -1.41
CA VAL A 149 3.95 -13.45 -2.17
C VAL A 149 3.80 -12.80 -3.55
N LEU A 150 2.69 -13.06 -4.25
CA LEU A 150 2.42 -12.44 -5.54
C LEU A 150 2.27 -10.92 -5.43
N LEU A 151 1.65 -10.40 -4.36
CA LEU A 151 1.57 -8.96 -4.12
C LEU A 151 2.96 -8.37 -3.89
N THR A 152 3.79 -8.98 -3.05
CA THR A 152 5.19 -8.56 -2.83
C THR A 152 5.97 -8.51 -4.14
N ILE A 153 5.87 -9.56 -4.97
CA ILE A 153 6.51 -9.60 -6.29
C ILE A 153 5.96 -8.48 -7.20
N GLY A 154 4.66 -8.24 -7.19
CA GLY A 154 4.02 -7.16 -7.93
C GLY A 154 4.52 -5.77 -7.52
N LEU A 155 4.68 -5.52 -6.22
CA LEU A 155 5.22 -4.27 -5.70
C LEU A 155 6.70 -4.07 -6.07
N PHE A 156 7.53 -5.13 -6.02
CA PHE A 156 8.90 -5.05 -6.54
C PHE A 156 8.94 -4.84 -8.06
N PHE A 157 8.05 -5.49 -8.80
CA PHE A 157 7.91 -5.28 -10.25
C PHE A 157 7.53 -3.82 -10.55
N TRP A 158 6.67 -3.20 -9.74
CA TRP A 158 6.38 -1.77 -9.83
C TRP A 158 7.64 -0.91 -9.60
N VAL A 159 8.45 -1.19 -8.57
CA VAL A 159 9.71 -0.46 -8.36
C VAL A 159 10.66 -0.62 -9.55
N LEU A 160 10.72 -1.80 -10.17
CA LEU A 160 11.49 -2.01 -11.40
C LEU A 160 10.99 -1.13 -12.56
N ILE A 161 9.67 -0.94 -12.70
CA ILE A 161 9.08 -0.02 -13.68
C ILE A 161 9.54 1.41 -13.40
N LEU A 162 9.50 1.86 -12.14
CA LEU A 162 9.95 3.21 -11.76
C LEU A 162 11.44 3.41 -12.01
N PHE A 163 12.27 2.49 -11.53
CA PHE A 163 13.71 2.51 -11.74
C PHE A 163 14.06 2.56 -13.23
N ARG A 164 13.37 1.77 -14.07
CA ARG A 164 13.62 1.76 -15.52
C ARG A 164 13.36 3.12 -16.17
N GLY A 165 12.34 3.85 -15.71
CA GLY A 165 12.05 5.22 -16.14
C GLY A 165 13.06 6.23 -15.62
N LEU A 166 13.44 6.12 -14.34
CA LEU A 166 14.30 7.08 -13.66
C LEU A 166 15.79 6.87 -13.92
N ARG A 167 16.27 5.68 -14.32
CA ARG A 167 17.70 5.32 -14.38
C ARG A 167 18.59 6.33 -15.12
N GLY A 168 18.06 6.98 -16.16
CA GLY A 168 18.82 8.00 -16.89
C GLY A 168 18.98 9.31 -16.10
N ARG A 169 17.94 9.69 -15.35
CA ARG A 169 17.98 10.86 -14.46
C ARG A 169 18.86 10.59 -13.24
N LEU A 170 18.77 9.39 -12.67
CA LEU A 170 19.51 8.96 -11.48
C LEU A 170 21.03 8.90 -11.71
N ALA A 171 21.47 8.47 -12.88
CA ALA A 171 22.90 8.36 -13.21
C ALA A 171 23.65 9.70 -13.15
N GLY A 172 22.96 10.82 -13.33
CA GLY A 172 23.53 12.17 -13.25
C GLY A 172 23.24 12.91 -11.94
N ASP A 173 22.58 12.28 -10.97
CA ASP A 173 22.15 12.90 -9.72
C ASP A 173 22.78 12.26 -8.49
N HIS A 174 22.96 13.08 -7.46
CA HIS A 174 23.41 12.62 -6.15
C HIS A 174 22.28 11.87 -5.40
N ALA A 175 22.63 10.84 -4.62
CA ALA A 175 21.67 10.01 -3.89
C ALA A 175 20.81 10.78 -2.87
N GLY A 176 21.27 11.94 -2.42
CA GLY A 176 20.51 12.84 -1.53
C GLY A 176 19.55 13.80 -2.24
N ASN A 177 19.46 13.77 -3.57
CA ASN A 177 18.53 14.62 -4.32
C ASN A 177 17.17 13.95 -4.50
N MET A 178 16.17 14.75 -4.87
CA MET A 178 14.79 14.30 -4.96
C MET A 178 14.60 13.02 -5.80
N PRO A 179 15.26 12.81 -6.97
CA PRO A 179 14.96 11.61 -7.77
C PRO A 179 15.33 10.31 -7.10
N TRP A 180 16.43 10.32 -6.34
CA TRP A 180 16.85 9.18 -5.55
C TRP A 180 15.96 8.98 -4.32
N LEU A 181 15.61 10.06 -3.61
CA LEU A 181 14.68 9.98 -2.46
C LEU A 181 13.30 9.44 -2.87
N PHE A 182 12.81 9.79 -4.07
CA PHE A 182 11.59 9.22 -4.64
C PHE A 182 11.72 7.74 -4.97
N LEU A 183 12.87 7.31 -5.51
CA LEU A 183 13.10 5.88 -5.71
C LEU A 183 13.22 5.12 -4.38
N PHE A 184 13.89 5.69 -3.37
CA PHE A 184 14.06 5.05 -2.06
C PHE A 184 12.75 4.94 -1.30
N SER A 185 11.94 5.99 -1.25
CA SER A 185 10.59 5.93 -0.66
C SER A 185 9.72 4.89 -1.40
N ALA A 186 9.76 4.85 -2.73
CA ALA A 186 9.07 3.81 -3.49
C ALA A 186 9.59 2.39 -3.17
N LEU A 187 10.90 2.20 -3.01
CA LEU A 187 11.51 0.91 -2.68
C LEU A 187 11.16 0.43 -1.27
N ALA A 188 10.96 1.35 -0.32
CA ALA A 188 10.57 1.02 1.04
C ALA A 188 9.22 0.29 1.09
N ILE A 189 8.28 0.63 0.20
CA ILE A 189 6.95 0.00 0.13
C ILE A 189 7.05 -1.53 -0.04
N PRO A 190 7.60 -2.12 -1.11
CA PRO A 190 7.73 -3.57 -1.21
C PRO A 190 8.66 -4.18 -0.15
N ALA A 191 9.72 -3.47 0.25
CA ALA A 191 10.69 -3.99 1.21
C ALA A 191 10.03 -4.28 2.56
N PHE A 192 9.24 -3.33 3.07
CA PHE A 192 8.55 -3.48 4.35
C PHE A 192 7.29 -4.33 4.26
N TYR A 193 6.57 -4.32 3.13
CA TYR A 193 5.49 -5.30 2.93
C TYR A 193 6.01 -6.75 2.97
N GLY A 194 7.21 -6.98 2.40
CA GLY A 194 7.87 -8.28 2.40
C GLY A 194 8.20 -8.81 3.80
N VAL A 195 8.38 -7.95 4.80
CA VAL A 195 8.60 -8.35 6.21
C VAL A 195 7.38 -9.10 6.75
N GLY A 196 6.17 -8.79 6.27
CA GLY A 196 4.94 -9.50 6.66
C GLY A 196 4.92 -10.99 6.30
N LEU A 197 5.85 -11.44 5.46
CA LEU A 197 6.02 -12.87 5.18
C LEU A 197 6.55 -13.63 6.41
N LEU A 198 7.18 -12.94 7.37
CA LEU A 198 7.63 -13.52 8.63
C LEU A 198 6.48 -13.82 9.61
N ALA A 199 5.34 -13.13 9.46
CA ALA A 199 4.14 -13.39 10.27
C ALA A 199 3.48 -14.69 9.81
N HIS A 200 3.66 -15.78 10.55
CA HIS A 200 3.17 -17.12 10.19
C HIS A 200 2.08 -17.62 11.16
N PRO A 201 0.96 -18.16 10.65
CA PRO A 201 -0.09 -18.70 11.53
C PRO A 201 0.33 -19.92 12.38
N GLY A 202 1.43 -20.59 12.03
CA GLY A 202 1.95 -21.73 12.79
C GLY A 202 2.93 -21.37 13.92
N GLU A 203 3.32 -20.11 14.03
CA GLU A 203 4.24 -19.62 15.06
C GLU A 203 3.49 -19.13 16.31
N HIS A 204 4.23 -18.79 17.37
CA HIS A 204 3.63 -18.23 18.59
C HIS A 204 2.91 -16.90 18.29
N PHE A 205 1.72 -16.72 18.87
CA PHE A 205 0.87 -15.55 18.60
C PHE A 205 1.61 -14.22 18.78
N THR A 206 2.37 -14.06 19.87
CA THR A 206 3.14 -12.82 20.15
C THR A 206 4.10 -12.48 19.01
N THR A 207 4.83 -13.48 18.50
CA THR A 207 5.78 -13.32 17.40
C THR A 207 5.07 -12.96 16.10
N THR A 208 3.96 -13.62 15.80
CA THR A 208 3.18 -13.35 14.59
C THR A 208 2.55 -11.96 14.64
N ASP A 209 2.01 -11.56 15.79
CA ASP A 209 1.40 -10.25 16.00
C ASP A 209 2.46 -9.13 15.95
N PHE A 210 3.66 -9.36 16.51
CA PHE A 210 4.80 -8.46 16.36
C PHE A 210 5.10 -8.20 14.88
N TRP A 211 5.34 -9.24 14.07
CA TRP A 211 5.63 -9.06 12.64
C TRP A 211 4.44 -8.53 11.83
N ARG A 212 3.21 -8.80 12.25
CA ARG A 212 2.01 -8.24 11.62
C ARG A 212 2.02 -6.72 11.70
N PHE A 213 2.35 -6.14 12.85
CA PHE A 213 2.39 -4.68 13.01
C PHE A 213 3.55 -4.00 12.29
N TRP A 214 4.60 -4.73 11.88
CA TRP A 214 5.58 -4.20 10.92
C TRP A 214 4.97 -3.94 9.54
N VAL A 215 3.88 -4.62 9.17
CA VAL A 215 3.14 -4.29 7.94
C VAL A 215 2.01 -3.33 8.24
N VAL A 216 1.25 -3.53 9.30
CA VAL A 216 0.07 -2.70 9.55
C VAL A 216 0.45 -1.28 9.96
N HIS A 217 1.40 -1.11 10.88
CA HIS A 217 1.81 0.22 11.33
C HIS A 217 2.93 0.76 10.44
N LEU A 218 4.07 0.08 10.35
CA LEU A 218 5.22 0.66 9.64
C LEU A 218 4.99 0.78 8.14
N TRP A 219 4.52 -0.28 7.48
CA TRP A 219 4.33 -0.22 6.04
C TRP A 219 3.21 0.75 5.64
N VAL A 220 2.05 0.73 6.31
CA VAL A 220 0.93 1.63 5.97
C VAL A 220 1.13 3.04 6.48
N GLU A 221 1.49 3.22 7.75
CA GLU A 221 1.54 4.54 8.38
C GLU A 221 2.85 5.25 8.06
N ASP A 222 4.02 4.64 8.27
CA ASP A 222 5.31 5.32 8.07
C ASP A 222 5.71 5.40 6.59
N PHE A 223 5.80 4.25 5.89
CA PHE A 223 6.38 4.24 4.54
C PHE A 223 5.45 4.75 3.42
N LEU A 224 4.12 4.57 3.52
CA LEU A 224 3.21 5.21 2.57
C LEU A 224 3.14 6.72 2.80
N GLU A 225 3.27 7.19 4.04
CA GLU A 225 3.33 8.61 4.36
C GLU A 225 4.59 9.25 3.77
N LEU A 226 5.76 8.66 3.99
CA LEU A 226 7.02 9.14 3.37
C LEU A 226 6.93 9.18 1.85
N PHE A 227 6.32 8.17 1.22
CA PHE A 227 6.10 8.19 -0.23
C PHE A 227 5.11 9.29 -0.66
N THR A 228 4.08 9.54 0.14
CA THR A 228 3.09 10.60 -0.11
C THR A 228 3.72 11.99 0.00
N THR A 229 4.49 12.24 1.06
CA THR A 229 5.27 13.49 1.22
C THR A 229 6.15 13.70 0.00
N MET A 230 6.86 12.66 -0.44
CA MET A 230 7.75 12.74 -1.59
C MET A 230 6.99 13.04 -2.89
N LEU A 231 5.83 12.41 -3.08
CA LEU A 231 4.98 12.60 -4.26
C LEU A 231 4.41 14.01 -4.33
N VAL A 232 3.84 14.51 -3.23
CA VAL A 232 3.27 15.85 -3.13
C VAL A 232 4.35 16.92 -3.28
N ALA A 233 5.48 16.76 -2.59
CA ALA A 233 6.63 17.66 -2.71
C ALA A 233 7.10 17.76 -4.16
N TYR A 234 7.17 16.63 -4.87
CA TYR A 234 7.52 16.61 -6.28
C TYR A 234 6.52 17.37 -7.16
N ILE A 235 5.22 17.15 -6.95
CA ILE A 235 4.19 17.84 -7.70
C ILE A 235 4.31 19.36 -7.50
N PHE A 236 4.52 19.83 -6.27
CA PHE A 236 4.69 21.26 -5.99
C PHE A 236 5.96 21.86 -6.59
N VAL A 237 7.06 21.10 -6.64
CA VAL A 237 8.28 21.52 -7.33
C VAL A 237 8.06 21.58 -8.84
N LEU A 238 7.37 20.59 -9.42
CA LEU A 238 7.05 20.55 -10.85
C LEU A 238 6.11 21.69 -11.27
N LEU A 239 5.14 22.03 -10.42
CA LEU A 239 4.22 23.16 -10.62
C LEU A 239 4.87 24.53 -10.33
N GLY A 240 6.11 24.56 -9.86
CA GLY A 240 6.82 25.81 -9.53
C GLY A 240 6.28 26.53 -8.29
N VAL A 241 5.47 25.85 -7.47
CA VAL A 241 4.89 26.40 -6.23
C VAL A 241 5.94 26.48 -5.12
N VAL A 242 6.86 25.51 -5.08
CA VAL A 242 7.90 25.39 -4.04
C VAL A 242 9.27 25.21 -4.70
N HIS A 243 10.29 25.86 -4.14
CA HIS A 243 11.68 25.63 -4.56
C HIS A 243 12.18 24.24 -4.13
N GLU A 244 12.91 23.57 -5.02
CA GLU A 244 13.48 22.23 -4.78
C GLU A 244 14.27 22.13 -3.46
N ARG A 245 15.04 23.17 -3.09
CA ARG A 245 15.79 23.20 -1.84
C ARG A 245 14.89 23.18 -0.59
N THR A 246 13.78 23.90 -0.62
CA THR A 246 12.81 23.92 0.48
C THR A 246 12.10 22.58 0.59
N ALA A 247 11.70 22.02 -0.55
CA ALA A 247 11.07 20.70 -0.60
C ALA A 247 12.01 19.60 -0.08
N LEU A 248 13.29 19.61 -0.47
CA LEU A 248 14.30 18.69 0.05
C LEU A 248 14.49 18.82 1.57
N ALA A 249 14.58 20.04 2.09
CA ALA A 249 14.71 20.26 3.53
C ALA A 249 13.49 19.70 4.29
N MET A 250 12.29 19.90 3.75
CA MET A 250 11.06 19.37 4.34
C MET A 250 11.04 17.83 4.29
N ILE A 251 11.40 17.22 3.17
CA ILE A 251 11.46 15.75 3.03
C ILE A 251 12.46 15.15 4.04
N TYR A 252 13.64 15.74 4.21
CA TYR A 252 14.60 15.24 5.17
C TYR A 252 14.13 15.40 6.61
N LEU A 253 13.47 16.51 6.94
CA LEU A 253 12.87 16.71 8.25
C LEU A 253 11.78 15.67 8.51
N ASP A 254 10.92 15.43 7.52
CA ASP A 254 9.86 14.42 7.54
C ASP A 254 10.44 13.03 7.83
N VAL A 255 11.42 12.60 7.02
CA VAL A 255 12.13 11.32 7.20
C VAL A 255 12.68 11.19 8.62
N ILE A 256 13.31 12.23 9.18
CA ILE A 256 13.89 12.17 10.53
C ILE A 256 12.79 12.04 11.59
N LEU A 257 11.73 12.85 11.52
CA LEU A 257 10.68 12.87 12.53
C LEU A 257 9.84 11.59 12.51
N TYR A 258 9.38 11.18 11.32
CA TYR A 258 8.58 9.98 11.15
C TYR A 258 9.38 8.71 11.46
N SER A 259 10.65 8.62 11.06
CA SER A 259 11.48 7.47 11.42
C SER A 259 11.80 7.42 12.93
N ALA A 260 11.97 8.57 13.59
CA ALA A 260 12.22 8.61 15.02
C ALA A 260 10.99 8.16 15.82
N GLY A 261 9.81 8.68 15.48
CA GLY A 261 8.55 8.35 16.15
C GLY A 261 7.98 7.00 15.72
N GLY A 262 7.70 6.81 14.43
CA GLY A 262 6.96 5.66 13.87
C GLY A 262 7.66 4.32 14.02
N ILE A 263 8.96 4.24 13.72
CA ILE A 263 9.71 2.96 13.77
C ILE A 263 9.66 2.34 15.16
N VAL A 264 10.00 3.11 16.20
CA VAL A 264 9.95 2.61 17.58
C VAL A 264 8.53 2.66 18.14
N GLY A 265 7.72 3.62 17.71
CA GLY A 265 6.32 3.82 18.09
C GLY A 265 5.42 2.64 17.73
N THR A 266 5.80 1.83 16.72
CA THR A 266 5.15 0.54 16.39
C THR A 266 4.86 -0.32 17.61
N MET A 267 5.72 -0.25 18.63
CA MET A 267 5.58 -1.01 19.87
C MET A 267 4.30 -0.70 20.66
N HIS A 268 3.60 0.40 20.35
CA HIS A 268 2.30 0.71 20.96
C HIS A 268 1.18 -0.27 20.64
N HIS A 269 1.36 -1.07 19.61
CA HIS A 269 0.41 -2.10 19.21
C HIS A 269 0.60 -3.41 19.97
N VAL A 270 1.76 -3.59 20.63
CA VAL A 270 2.12 -4.84 21.33
C VAL A 270 2.14 -4.69 22.85
N TYR A 271 1.57 -3.61 23.40
CA TYR A 271 1.47 -3.39 24.85
C TYR A 271 0.86 -4.56 25.61
N PHE A 272 -0.16 -5.17 25.03
CA PHE A 272 -1.00 -6.17 25.69
C PHE A 272 -1.08 -7.48 24.89
N SER A 273 -0.15 -7.71 23.96
CA SER A 273 -0.10 -8.94 23.15
C SER A 273 0.80 -10.03 23.75
N GLY A 274 1.48 -9.75 24.88
CA GLY A 274 2.37 -10.69 25.59
C GLY A 274 3.86 -10.37 25.49
N GLU A 275 4.21 -9.21 24.94
CA GLU A 275 5.59 -8.72 24.85
C GLU A 275 6.14 -8.17 26.20
N PRO A 276 7.48 -8.07 26.37
CA PRO A 276 8.09 -7.51 27.58
C PRO A 276 7.70 -6.05 27.83
N ALA A 277 7.69 -5.65 29.12
CA ALA A 277 7.37 -4.28 29.55
C ALA A 277 8.24 -3.18 28.90
N LEU A 278 9.42 -3.53 28.38
CA LEU A 278 10.27 -2.63 27.59
C LEU A 278 9.54 -2.08 26.36
N HIS A 279 8.79 -2.92 25.63
CA HIS A 279 8.03 -2.48 24.46
C HIS A 279 6.94 -1.49 24.83
N MET A 280 6.33 -1.63 26.02
CA MET A 280 5.37 -0.66 26.53
C MET A 280 6.00 0.71 26.79
N ALA A 281 7.15 0.74 27.45
CA ALA A 281 7.87 1.98 27.71
C ALA A 281 8.32 2.68 26.42
N LEU A 282 8.87 1.91 25.47
CA LEU A 282 9.32 2.43 24.18
C LEU A 282 8.15 2.92 23.32
N GLY A 283 7.11 2.10 23.16
CA GLY A 283 5.94 2.47 22.39
C GLY A 283 5.30 3.75 22.94
N ALA A 284 5.14 3.86 24.26
CA ALA A 284 4.45 5.00 24.86
C ALA A 284 5.21 6.31 24.69
N PHE A 285 6.55 6.26 24.73
CA PHE A 285 7.37 7.44 24.55
C PHE A 285 7.44 7.86 23.08
N PHE A 286 7.70 6.92 22.17
CA PHE A 286 7.97 7.23 20.77
C PHE A 286 6.70 7.42 19.92
N SER A 287 5.57 6.78 20.26
CA SER A 287 4.31 7.01 19.52
C SER A 287 3.58 8.30 19.90
N ALA A 288 4.03 8.98 20.95
CA ALA A 288 3.52 10.29 21.36
C ALA A 288 4.29 11.47 20.72
N ALA A 289 5.45 11.19 20.12
CA ALA A 289 6.36 12.17 19.52
C ALA A 289 6.05 12.36 18.03
#